data_AF-A0A9D9L5V6-F1
#
_entry.id   AF-A0A9D9L5V6-F1
#
_cell.length_a   1.000
_cell.length_b   1.000
_cell.length_c   1.000
_cell.angle_alpha   90.00
_cell.angle_beta   90.00
_cell.angle_gamma   90.00
#
_symmetry.space_group_name_H-M   'P 1'
#
loop_
_entity.id
_entity.type
_entity.pdbx_description
1 polymer ?
#
loop_
_entity_poly.entity_id
_entity_poly.type
_entity_poly.pdbx_seq_one_letter_code
_entity_poly.pdbx_strand_id
1 'polypeptide(L)'
;MKEFLSNIWVKRAVGVFNLVYFAVIGMMVYATFDYDLEFTAGQEQSFFTVYVAASVIFLILMLYSRDVLITKIISVLMLLLAFCLILFNMYDWILIVPPLVVGLIIFFAAGTHETVKVVMGTIYLLVYVLGLVAYFVFNMLFGGTSTLTVLDADMDRDTDVFDFYKSQYTKICDVTKDENALSPDGKYRIIIYDVQNSDKGAVNICVVPYGNDIKLKFFTLKEKGIQKTISNKGVRGIVPDVGWTEEDGKLVVLYRLTPESELKKTSVTVMPKKNRLEFLGIS
;
A
#
# COMPACT_ATOMS: atom_id res chain seq x y z
N MET A 1 -27.36 -4.95 -36.03
CA MET A 1 -26.39 -5.12 -34.92
C MET A 1 -25.16 -5.92 -35.30
N LYS A 2 -25.27 -7.11 -35.92
CA LYS A 2 -24.09 -7.92 -36.34
C LYS A 2 -23.15 -7.18 -37.31
N GLU A 3 -23.66 -6.46 -38.30
CA GLU A 3 -22.83 -5.71 -39.26
C GLU A 3 -22.05 -4.55 -38.64
N PHE A 4 -22.63 -3.89 -37.64
CA PHE A 4 -21.96 -2.81 -36.90
C PHE A 4 -20.82 -3.36 -36.02
N LEU A 5 -21.06 -4.50 -35.35
CA LEU A 5 -20.05 -5.18 -34.53
C LEU A 5 -19.01 -6.00 -35.35
N SER A 6 -19.24 -6.23 -36.63
CA SER A 6 -18.21 -6.82 -37.50
C SER A 6 -17.27 -5.78 -38.09
N ASN A 7 -17.60 -4.49 -37.99
CA ASN A 7 -16.82 -3.42 -38.60
C ASN A 7 -15.43 -3.29 -37.95
N ILE A 8 -14.39 -3.31 -38.79
CA ILE A 8 -12.99 -3.16 -38.38
C ILE A 8 -12.74 -1.87 -37.59
N TRP A 9 -13.41 -0.77 -37.96
CA TRP A 9 -13.26 0.53 -37.30
C TRP A 9 -13.85 0.51 -35.89
N VAL A 10 -14.98 -0.17 -35.70
CA VAL A 10 -15.60 -0.35 -34.38
C VAL A 10 -14.70 -1.20 -33.48
N LYS A 11 -14.12 -2.28 -34.01
CA LYS A 11 -13.14 -3.09 -33.26
C LYS A 11 -11.90 -2.29 -32.85
N ARG A 12 -11.37 -1.45 -33.76
CA ARG A 12 -10.24 -0.57 -33.46
C ARG A 12 -10.57 0.46 -32.38
N ALA A 13 -11.75 1.09 -32.47
CA ALA A 13 -12.22 2.03 -31.45
C ALA A 13 -12.34 1.36 -30.07
N VAL A 14 -12.91 0.15 -30.00
CA VAL A 14 -12.96 -0.64 -28.75
C VAL A 14 -11.56 -1.00 -28.26
N GLY A 15 -10.64 -1.34 -29.18
CA GLY A 15 -9.24 -1.61 -28.83
C GLY A 15 -8.54 -0.41 -28.18
N VAL A 16 -8.78 0.81 -28.68
CA VAL A 16 -8.29 2.06 -28.06
C VAL A 16 -8.98 2.31 -26.72
N PHE A 17 -10.28 2.08 -26.63
CA PHE A 17 -11.04 2.25 -25.38
C PHE A 17 -10.53 1.31 -24.26
N ASN A 18 -10.10 0.10 -24.60
CA ASN A 18 -9.50 -0.84 -23.64
C ASN A 18 -8.17 -0.34 -23.02
N LEU A 19 -7.53 0.68 -23.63
CA LEU A 19 -6.36 1.34 -23.04
C LEU A 19 -6.73 2.06 -21.74
N VAL A 20 -7.99 2.47 -21.56
CA VAL A 20 -8.48 3.04 -20.30
C VAL A 20 -8.30 2.05 -19.16
N TYR A 21 -8.67 0.79 -19.33
CA TYR A 21 -8.47 -0.23 -18.30
C TYR A 21 -6.99 -0.41 -17.97
N PHE A 22 -6.15 -0.56 -18.99
CA PHE A 22 -4.69 -0.66 -18.80
C PHE A 22 -4.12 0.55 -18.05
N ALA A 23 -4.56 1.76 -18.39
CA ALA A 23 -4.14 3.00 -17.73
C ALA A 23 -4.61 3.08 -16.27
N VAL A 24 -5.84 2.65 -15.97
CA VAL A 24 -6.36 2.60 -14.60
C VAL A 24 -5.56 1.61 -13.75
N ILE A 25 -5.28 0.40 -14.27
CA ILE A 25 -4.44 -0.58 -13.57
C ILE A 25 -3.02 -0.04 -13.38
N GLY A 26 -2.43 0.59 -14.40
CA GLY A 26 -1.11 1.22 -14.30
C GLY A 26 -1.07 2.38 -13.29
N MET A 27 -2.13 3.18 -13.22
CA MET A 27 -2.28 4.23 -12.21
C MET A 27 -2.41 3.63 -10.80
N MET A 28 -3.12 2.52 -10.64
CA MET A 28 -3.17 1.82 -9.35
C MET A 28 -1.81 1.27 -8.96
N VAL A 29 -1.06 0.63 -9.88
CA VAL A 29 0.33 0.22 -9.61
C VAL A 29 1.16 1.39 -9.11
N TYR A 30 1.10 2.53 -9.79
CA TYR A 30 1.84 3.73 -9.40
C TYR A 30 1.40 4.26 -8.03
N ALA A 31 0.09 4.32 -7.76
CA ALA A 31 -0.43 4.75 -6.48
C ALA A 31 0.03 3.82 -5.35
N THR A 32 -0.09 2.51 -5.53
CA THR A 32 0.31 1.52 -4.52
C THR A 32 1.81 1.37 -4.33
N PHE A 33 2.61 1.87 -5.27
CA PHE A 33 4.05 1.97 -5.12
C PHE A 33 4.44 3.14 -4.19
N ASP A 34 3.69 4.24 -4.26
CA ASP A 34 3.98 5.46 -3.50
C ASP A 34 3.21 5.58 -2.18
N TYR A 35 2.09 4.86 -2.03
CA TYR A 35 1.16 4.96 -0.91
C TYR A 35 0.72 3.56 -0.46
N ASP A 36 0.49 3.39 0.84
CA ASP A 36 -0.23 2.22 1.36
C ASP A 36 -1.73 2.45 1.20
N LEU A 37 -2.43 1.44 0.68
CA LEU A 37 -3.87 1.50 0.44
C LEU A 37 -4.61 0.90 1.63
N GLU A 38 -5.46 1.70 2.27
CA GLU A 38 -6.34 1.25 3.34
C GLU A 38 -7.81 1.38 2.93
N PHE A 39 -8.56 0.29 3.00
CA PHE A 39 -9.98 0.33 2.71
C PHE A 39 -10.76 1.06 3.79
N THR A 40 -11.79 1.78 3.38
CA THR A 40 -12.74 2.36 4.34
C THR A 40 -13.57 1.25 4.96
N ALA A 41 -13.72 1.28 6.29
CA ALA A 41 -14.46 0.26 7.05
C ALA A 41 -15.82 -0.07 6.41
N GLY A 42 -16.04 -1.36 6.11
CA GLY A 42 -17.28 -1.86 5.51
C GLY A 42 -17.47 -1.61 4.01
N GLN A 43 -16.52 -0.96 3.31
CA GLN A 43 -16.62 -0.67 1.87
C GLN A 43 -15.83 -1.65 0.98
N GLU A 44 -15.04 -2.55 1.56
CA GLU A 44 -14.21 -3.55 0.86
C GLU A 44 -15.01 -4.40 -0.13
N GLN A 45 -16.13 -4.99 0.33
CA GLN A 45 -16.97 -5.84 -0.50
C GLN A 45 -17.63 -5.07 -1.65
N SER A 46 -18.01 -3.81 -1.39
CA SER A 46 -18.62 -2.94 -2.40
C SER A 46 -17.60 -2.58 -3.49
N PHE A 47 -16.38 -2.23 -3.09
CA PHE A 47 -15.29 -1.97 -4.02
C PHE A 47 -14.96 -3.22 -4.85
N PHE A 48 -14.77 -4.37 -4.20
CA PHE A 48 -14.45 -5.62 -4.88
C PHE A 48 -15.51 -5.99 -5.93
N THR A 49 -16.79 -5.86 -5.58
CA THR A 49 -17.90 -6.17 -6.49
C THR A 49 -17.87 -5.28 -7.73
N VAL A 50 -17.73 -3.96 -7.54
CA VAL A 50 -17.65 -3.00 -8.66
C VAL A 50 -16.42 -3.26 -9.50
N TYR A 51 -15.29 -3.54 -8.85
CA TYR A 51 -14.01 -3.77 -9.51
C TYR A 51 -14.03 -5.04 -10.37
N VAL A 52 -14.53 -6.16 -9.84
CA VAL A 52 -14.72 -7.40 -10.60
C VAL A 52 -15.69 -7.19 -11.76
N ALA A 53 -16.82 -6.51 -11.54
CA ALA A 53 -17.79 -6.23 -12.60
C ALA A 53 -17.16 -5.42 -13.74
N ALA A 54 -16.40 -4.38 -13.41
CA ALA A 54 -15.66 -3.58 -14.39
C ALA A 54 -14.61 -4.42 -15.13
N SER A 55 -13.82 -5.23 -14.42
CA SER A 55 -12.82 -6.12 -15.01
C SER A 55 -13.45 -7.14 -15.98
N VAL A 56 -14.63 -7.70 -15.66
CA VAL A 56 -15.35 -8.61 -16.55
C VAL A 56 -15.84 -7.89 -17.82
N ILE A 57 -16.37 -6.67 -17.69
CA ILE A 57 -16.79 -5.87 -18.84
C ILE A 57 -15.59 -5.60 -19.77
N PHE A 58 -14.47 -5.15 -19.21
CA PHE A 58 -13.26 -4.91 -19.99
C PHE A 58 -12.67 -6.19 -20.59
N LEU A 59 -12.76 -7.32 -19.90
CA LEU A 59 -12.37 -8.61 -20.46
C LEU A 59 -13.20 -8.96 -21.70
N ILE A 60 -14.51 -8.80 -21.65
CA ILE A 60 -15.41 -9.06 -22.79
C ILE A 60 -15.06 -8.13 -23.96
N LEU A 61 -14.82 -6.84 -23.68
CA LEU A 61 -14.41 -5.87 -24.70
C LEU A 61 -13.05 -6.22 -25.32
N MET A 62 -12.08 -6.67 -24.51
CA MET A 62 -10.78 -7.10 -24.99
C MET A 62 -10.86 -8.39 -25.82
N LEU A 63 -11.70 -9.34 -25.44
CA LEU A 63 -11.96 -10.55 -26.22
C LEU A 63 -12.56 -10.22 -27.59
N TYR A 64 -13.45 -9.22 -27.63
CA TYR A 64 -14.03 -8.74 -28.88
C TYR A 64 -13.00 -8.04 -29.80
N SER A 65 -12.07 -7.26 -29.22
CA SER A 65 -11.01 -6.58 -29.97
C SER A 65 -9.69 -7.35 -30.05
N ARG A 66 -9.67 -8.66 -29.76
CA ARG A 66 -8.46 -9.50 -29.60
C ARG A 66 -7.49 -9.51 -30.78
N ASP A 67 -7.97 -9.20 -31.98
CA ASP A 67 -7.19 -9.19 -33.22
C ASP A 67 -6.59 -7.81 -33.53
N VAL A 68 -6.97 -6.78 -32.78
CA VAL A 68 -6.43 -5.42 -32.92
C VAL A 68 -5.05 -5.34 -32.28
N LEU A 69 -4.10 -4.71 -32.97
CA LEU A 69 -2.71 -4.57 -32.52
C LEU A 69 -2.59 -3.99 -31.10
N ILE A 70 -3.38 -2.96 -30.77
CA ILE A 70 -3.37 -2.34 -29.43
C ILE A 70 -3.74 -3.37 -28.34
N THR A 71 -4.81 -4.14 -28.55
CA THR A 71 -5.24 -5.17 -27.60
C THR A 71 -4.21 -6.29 -27.47
N LYS A 72 -3.51 -6.64 -28.56
CA LYS A 72 -2.39 -7.61 -28.53
C LYS A 72 -1.20 -7.13 -27.70
N ILE A 73 -0.89 -5.84 -27.74
CA ILE A 73 0.17 -5.26 -26.90
C ILE A 73 -0.28 -5.24 -25.44
N ILE A 74 -1.49 -4.75 -25.18
CA ILE A 74 -2.08 -4.71 -23.83
C ILE A 74 -2.11 -6.12 -23.22
N SER A 75 -2.49 -7.15 -23.98
CA SER A 75 -2.56 -8.52 -23.46
C SER A 75 -1.23 -9.07 -22.98
N VAL A 76 -0.12 -8.62 -23.57
CA VAL A 76 1.23 -8.98 -23.12
C VAL A 76 1.59 -8.13 -21.90
N LEU A 77 1.45 -6.81 -21.99
CA LEU A 77 1.86 -5.88 -20.92
C LEU A 77 1.03 -6.01 -19.63
N MET A 78 -0.23 -6.44 -19.70
CA MET A 78 -1.10 -6.60 -18.53
C MET A 78 -0.52 -7.55 -17.49
N LEU A 79 0.14 -8.64 -17.92
CA LEU A 79 0.77 -9.59 -16.99
C LEU A 79 1.97 -8.97 -16.27
N LEU A 80 2.67 -8.02 -16.88
CA LEU A 80 3.73 -7.27 -16.21
C LEU A 80 3.15 -6.31 -15.15
N LEU A 81 2.05 -5.62 -15.44
CA LEU A 81 1.39 -4.76 -14.45
C LEU A 81 0.81 -5.57 -13.27
N ALA A 82 0.20 -6.72 -13.56
CA ALA A 82 -0.31 -7.62 -12.52
C ALA A 82 0.83 -8.11 -11.61
N PHE A 83 2.01 -8.37 -12.17
CA PHE A 83 3.20 -8.72 -11.38
C PHE A 83 3.61 -7.58 -10.44
N CYS A 84 3.68 -6.35 -10.94
CA CYS A 84 4.00 -5.19 -10.10
C CYS A 84 2.95 -4.99 -8.99
N LEU A 85 1.66 -5.19 -9.27
CA LEU A 85 0.61 -5.14 -8.24
C LEU A 85 0.85 -6.18 -7.14
N ILE A 86 1.24 -7.41 -7.51
CA ILE A 86 1.55 -8.47 -6.55
C ILE A 86 2.71 -8.06 -5.65
N LEU A 87 3.78 -7.49 -6.21
CA LEU A 87 4.96 -7.08 -5.45
C LEU A 87 4.67 -5.93 -4.47
N PHE A 88 3.85 -4.96 -4.88
CA PHE A 88 3.60 -3.75 -4.06
C PHE A 88 2.47 -3.93 -3.05
N ASN A 89 1.47 -4.74 -3.38
CA ASN A 89 0.27 -4.96 -2.56
C ASN A 89 0.19 -6.40 -2.05
N MET A 90 1.34 -6.99 -1.74
CA MET A 90 1.33 -8.33 -1.16
C MET A 90 0.44 -8.30 0.10
N TYR A 91 -0.44 -9.28 0.25
CA TYR A 91 -1.54 -9.36 1.23
C TYR A 91 -2.89 -8.72 0.85
N ASP A 92 -2.94 -7.77 -0.10
CA ASP A 92 -4.21 -7.22 -0.61
C ASP A 92 -4.64 -7.92 -1.91
N TRP A 93 -5.25 -9.09 -1.73
CA TRP A 93 -5.74 -9.92 -2.84
C TRP A 93 -6.89 -9.28 -3.62
N ILE A 94 -7.62 -8.33 -3.01
CA ILE A 94 -8.77 -7.66 -3.63
C ILE A 94 -8.32 -6.85 -4.84
N LEU A 95 -7.17 -6.17 -4.75
CA LEU A 95 -6.59 -5.42 -5.87
C LEU A 95 -5.92 -6.32 -6.92
N ILE A 96 -5.30 -7.40 -6.49
CA ILE A 96 -4.46 -8.27 -7.34
C ILE A 96 -5.28 -9.19 -8.24
N VAL A 97 -6.31 -9.84 -7.69
CA VAL A 97 -6.98 -10.96 -8.35
C VAL A 97 -7.65 -10.54 -9.67
N PRO A 98 -8.42 -9.44 -9.75
CA PRO A 98 -9.14 -9.11 -10.98
C PRO A 98 -8.20 -8.80 -12.18
N PRO A 99 -7.15 -7.96 -12.06
CA PRO A 99 -6.20 -7.73 -13.14
C PRO A 99 -5.41 -8.97 -13.53
N LEU A 100 -5.04 -9.81 -12.57
CA LEU A 100 -4.30 -11.04 -12.84
C LEU A 100 -5.14 -12.01 -13.69
N VAL A 101 -6.40 -12.23 -13.31
CA VAL A 101 -7.33 -13.09 -14.06
C VAL A 101 -7.57 -12.54 -15.46
N VAL A 102 -7.85 -11.24 -15.58
CA VAL A 102 -8.03 -10.59 -16.89
C VAL A 102 -6.78 -10.75 -17.75
N GLY A 103 -5.60 -10.47 -17.18
CA GLY A 103 -4.31 -10.59 -17.85
C GLY A 103 -4.03 -12.00 -18.35
N LEU A 104 -4.26 -13.02 -17.52
CA LEU A 104 -4.07 -14.42 -17.90
C LEU A 104 -5.01 -14.83 -19.05
N ILE A 105 -6.31 -14.53 -18.93
CA ILE A 105 -7.28 -14.92 -19.95
C ILE A 105 -6.96 -14.22 -21.29
N ILE A 106 -6.72 -12.91 -21.28
CA ILE A 106 -6.48 -12.18 -22.51
C ILE A 106 -5.13 -12.54 -23.14
N PHE A 107 -4.10 -12.87 -22.36
CA PHE A 107 -2.81 -13.30 -22.87
C PHE A 107 -2.93 -14.54 -23.78
N PHE A 108 -3.69 -15.55 -23.35
CA PHE A 108 -3.92 -16.75 -24.14
C PHE A 108 -4.95 -16.52 -25.26
N ALA A 109 -6.00 -15.74 -25.01
CA ALA A 109 -7.09 -15.53 -25.96
C ALA A 109 -6.77 -14.50 -27.05
N ALA A 110 -5.75 -13.65 -26.88
CA ALA A 110 -5.35 -12.66 -27.86
C ALA A 110 -4.88 -13.30 -29.18
N GLY A 111 -5.11 -12.60 -30.30
CA GLY A 111 -4.66 -13.03 -31.63
C GLY A 111 -3.15 -12.83 -31.88
N THR A 112 -2.32 -12.87 -30.83
CA THR A 112 -0.85 -12.82 -30.94
C THR A 112 -0.31 -14.13 -31.51
N HIS A 113 0.89 -14.08 -32.11
CA HIS A 113 1.53 -15.29 -32.61
C HIS A 113 1.82 -16.27 -31.47
N GLU A 114 1.57 -17.56 -31.70
CA GLU A 114 1.77 -18.61 -30.69
C GLU A 114 3.21 -18.65 -30.16
N THR A 115 4.22 -18.43 -31.00
CA THR A 115 5.61 -18.31 -30.57
C THR A 115 5.82 -17.21 -29.53
N VAL A 116 5.16 -16.06 -29.68
CA VAL A 116 5.27 -14.96 -28.72
C VAL A 116 4.60 -15.33 -27.39
N LYS A 117 3.45 -16.01 -27.42
CA LYS A 117 2.78 -16.47 -26.19
C LYS A 117 3.63 -17.49 -25.43
N VAL A 118 4.27 -18.41 -26.15
CA VAL A 118 5.16 -19.41 -25.53
C VAL A 118 6.37 -18.71 -24.89
N VAL A 119 7.06 -17.84 -25.64
CA VAL A 119 8.25 -17.15 -25.14
C VAL A 119 7.93 -16.19 -24.00
N MET A 120 6.90 -15.36 -24.14
CA MET A 120 6.50 -14.43 -23.07
C MET A 120 5.93 -15.18 -21.86
N GLY A 121 5.22 -16.29 -22.09
CA GLY A 121 4.69 -17.13 -21.02
C GLY A 121 5.79 -17.74 -20.15
N THR A 122 6.86 -18.25 -20.76
CA THR A 122 8.01 -18.76 -20.00
C THR A 122 8.76 -17.64 -19.27
N ILE A 123 8.91 -16.46 -19.88
CA ILE A 123 9.49 -15.29 -19.23
C ILE A 123 8.65 -14.86 -18.03
N TYR A 124 7.33 -14.72 -18.18
CA TYR A 124 6.45 -14.32 -17.07
C TYR A 124 6.46 -15.36 -15.95
N LEU A 125 6.44 -16.65 -16.27
CA LEU A 125 6.56 -17.69 -15.25
C LEU A 125 7.85 -17.54 -14.43
N LEU A 126 8.99 -17.35 -15.10
CA LEU A 126 10.28 -17.13 -14.42
C LEU A 126 10.30 -15.84 -13.61
N VAL A 127 9.81 -14.73 -14.16
CA VAL A 127 9.74 -13.44 -13.47
C VAL A 127 8.86 -13.51 -12.23
N TYR A 128 7.71 -14.18 -12.31
CA TYR A 128 6.81 -14.34 -11.16
C TYR A 128 7.45 -15.20 -10.08
N VAL A 129 7.99 -16.37 -10.42
CA VAL A 129 8.60 -17.28 -9.45
C VAL A 129 9.85 -16.66 -8.83
N LEU A 130 10.81 -16.24 -9.65
CA LEU A 130 12.07 -15.67 -9.15
C LEU A 130 11.86 -14.33 -8.47
N GLY A 131 10.95 -13.51 -8.98
CA GLY A 131 10.63 -12.21 -8.40
C GLY A 131 9.96 -12.32 -7.04
N LEU A 132 9.02 -13.26 -6.87
CA LEU A 132 8.42 -13.54 -5.56
C LEU A 132 9.45 -14.12 -4.58
N VAL A 133 10.26 -15.08 -5.02
CA VAL A 133 11.33 -15.64 -4.17
C VAL A 133 12.30 -14.54 -3.75
N ALA A 134 12.75 -13.70 -4.68
CA ALA A 134 13.62 -12.57 -4.38
C ALA A 134 12.95 -11.61 -3.39
N TYR A 135 11.68 -11.26 -3.60
CA TYR A 135 10.91 -10.43 -2.69
C TYR A 135 10.89 -11.01 -1.27
N PHE A 136 10.61 -12.30 -1.10
CA PHE A 136 10.61 -12.94 0.22
C PHE A 136 11.99 -12.97 0.84
N VAL A 137 13.03 -13.25 0.06
CA VAL A 137 14.42 -13.24 0.53
C VAL A 137 14.82 -11.83 0.97
N PHE A 138 14.52 -10.78 0.19
CA PHE A 138 14.79 -9.40 0.56
C PHE A 138 14.06 -9.00 1.84
N ASN A 139 12.77 -9.32 1.95
CA ASN A 139 12.00 -9.04 3.17
C ASN A 139 12.53 -9.83 4.38
N MET A 140 13.00 -11.07 4.19
CA MET A 140 13.62 -11.85 5.27
C MET A 140 15.00 -11.30 5.67
N LEU A 141 15.79 -10.83 4.71
CA LEU A 141 17.15 -10.32 4.95
C LEU A 141 17.15 -8.90 5.53
N PHE A 142 16.25 -8.04 5.08
CA PHE A 142 16.25 -6.61 5.40
C PHE A 142 15.04 -6.18 6.24
N GLY A 143 13.87 -6.78 6.04
CA GLY A 143 12.62 -6.38 6.70
C GLY A 143 12.54 -6.68 8.20
N GLY A 144 13.47 -7.50 8.72
CA GLY A 144 13.47 -7.92 10.12
C GLY A 144 12.26 -8.80 10.47
N THR A 145 12.20 -9.27 11.72
CA THR A 145 11.05 -10.02 12.25
C THR A 145 10.04 -9.12 12.96
N SER A 146 10.11 -7.81 12.72
CA SER A 146 9.32 -6.79 13.40
C SER A 146 7.94 -6.65 12.80
N THR A 147 6.90 -6.89 13.59
CA THR A 147 5.55 -6.40 13.23
C THR A 147 5.33 -5.06 13.90
N LEU A 148 5.02 -4.04 13.09
CA LEU A 148 4.72 -2.68 13.55
C LEU A 148 3.21 -2.51 13.60
N THR A 149 2.63 -2.35 14.78
CA THR A 149 1.20 -2.05 14.96
C THR A 149 1.05 -0.61 15.39
N VAL A 150 0.27 0.20 14.66
CA VAL A 150 -0.01 1.58 15.06
C VAL A 150 -0.87 1.58 16.33
N LEU A 151 -0.47 2.34 17.33
CA LEU A 151 -1.27 2.59 18.53
C LEU A 151 -2.12 3.84 18.32
N ASP A 152 -3.36 3.68 17.85
CA ASP A 152 -4.33 4.76 17.71
C ASP A 152 -5.73 4.37 18.23
N ALA A 153 -6.70 5.28 18.11
CA ALA A 153 -8.05 5.06 18.57
C ALA A 153 -8.83 4.03 17.73
N ASP A 154 -8.43 3.82 16.47
CA ASP A 154 -9.08 2.93 15.49
C ASP A 154 -8.48 1.51 15.50
N MET A 155 -7.64 1.21 16.50
CA MET A 155 -7.02 -0.10 16.68
C MET A 155 -8.03 -1.25 16.69
N ASP A 156 -7.70 -2.31 15.96
CA ASP A 156 -8.48 -3.54 15.92
C ASP A 156 -8.53 -4.22 17.30
N ARG A 157 -9.75 -4.36 17.82
CA ARG A 157 -10.04 -4.87 19.17
C ARG A 157 -9.86 -6.38 19.31
N ASP A 158 -9.76 -7.08 18.19
CA ASP A 158 -9.61 -8.53 18.16
C ASP A 158 -8.13 -8.97 18.11
N THR A 159 -7.19 -8.02 18.24
CA THR A 159 -5.75 -8.29 18.20
C THR A 159 -5.13 -8.44 19.59
N ASP A 160 -4.10 -9.30 19.70
CA ASP A 160 -3.31 -9.48 20.92
C ASP A 160 -2.70 -8.16 21.46
N VAL A 161 -2.46 -7.20 20.56
CA VAL A 161 -1.96 -5.86 20.92
C VAL A 161 -3.01 -5.11 21.72
N PHE A 162 -4.27 -5.11 21.27
CA PHE A 162 -5.34 -4.43 21.98
C PHE A 162 -5.52 -4.97 23.40
N ASP A 163 -5.47 -6.29 23.57
CA ASP A 163 -5.55 -6.91 24.89
C ASP A 163 -4.38 -6.50 25.81
N PHE A 164 -3.19 -6.31 25.25
CA PHE A 164 -2.02 -5.86 25.99
C PHE A 164 -2.12 -4.40 26.46
N TYR A 165 -2.79 -3.53 25.68
CA TYR A 165 -2.95 -2.10 25.97
C TYR A 165 -4.34 -1.71 26.49
N LYS A 166 -5.25 -2.67 26.71
CA LYS A 166 -6.64 -2.44 27.14
C LYS A 166 -6.76 -1.54 28.37
N SER A 167 -5.85 -1.70 29.33
CA SER A 167 -5.81 -0.88 30.55
C SER A 167 -5.37 0.58 30.32
N GLN A 168 -4.70 0.85 29.20
CA GLN A 168 -4.17 2.16 28.81
C GLN A 168 -4.84 2.75 27.58
N TYR A 169 -5.92 2.15 27.08
CA TYR A 169 -6.61 2.59 25.86
C TYR A 169 -7.06 4.06 25.93
N THR A 170 -7.60 4.51 27.07
CA THR A 170 -7.97 5.94 27.26
C THR A 170 -6.76 6.86 27.06
N LYS A 171 -5.59 6.44 27.56
CA LYS A 171 -4.34 7.18 27.41
C LYS A 171 -3.88 7.19 25.94
N ILE A 172 -4.03 6.09 25.20
CA ILE A 172 -3.77 6.04 23.75
C ILE A 172 -4.63 7.09 23.04
N CYS A 173 -5.94 7.10 23.30
CA CYS A 173 -6.85 8.05 22.70
C CYS A 173 -6.48 9.51 23.03
N ASP A 174 -6.01 9.78 24.26
CA ASP A 174 -5.60 11.13 24.64
C ASP A 174 -4.29 11.57 23.98
N VAL A 175 -3.29 10.70 23.88
CA VAL A 175 -2.00 11.06 23.26
C VAL A 175 -2.05 11.11 21.74
N THR A 176 -2.96 10.35 21.11
CA THR A 176 -3.10 10.28 19.64
C THR A 176 -4.16 11.21 19.06
N LYS A 177 -4.89 11.97 19.89
CA LYS A 177 -5.76 13.07 19.44
C LYS A 177 -4.98 14.07 18.60
N ASP A 178 -5.63 14.58 17.56
CA ASP A 178 -5.04 15.54 16.61
C ASP A 178 -4.48 16.77 17.32
N GLU A 179 -5.09 17.22 18.42
CA GLU A 179 -4.63 18.38 19.22
C GLU A 179 -3.23 18.21 19.83
N ASN A 180 -2.80 16.97 20.08
CA ASN A 180 -1.52 16.67 20.71
C ASN A 180 -0.54 15.95 19.77
N ALA A 181 -1.06 15.16 18.83
CA ALA A 181 -0.26 14.41 17.87
C ALA A 181 0.17 15.25 16.65
N LEU A 182 -0.58 16.30 16.29
CA LEU A 182 -0.26 17.16 15.16
C LEU A 182 0.72 18.26 15.55
N SER A 183 1.70 18.52 14.68
CA SER A 183 2.65 19.60 14.89
C SER A 183 1.95 20.97 14.85
N PRO A 184 2.45 21.98 15.59
CA PRO A 184 1.90 23.35 15.57
C PRO A 184 1.82 23.99 14.17
N ASP A 185 2.66 23.55 13.23
CA ASP A 185 2.66 23.99 11.83
C ASP A 185 1.73 23.17 10.92
N GLY A 186 1.10 22.12 11.45
CA GLY A 186 0.16 21.23 10.75
C GLY A 186 0.80 20.30 9.71
N LYS A 187 2.14 20.22 9.64
CA LYS A 187 2.85 19.46 8.59
C LYS A 187 3.28 18.06 9.01
N TYR A 188 3.31 17.76 10.31
CA TYR A 188 3.82 16.51 10.84
C TYR A 188 2.87 15.93 11.88
N ARG A 189 2.83 14.60 11.97
CA ARG A 189 2.08 13.87 12.98
C ARG A 189 3.00 12.90 13.72
N ILE A 190 2.82 12.79 15.03
CA ILE A 190 3.44 11.77 15.86
C ILE A 190 2.60 10.49 15.74
N ILE A 191 3.25 9.39 15.39
CA ILE A 191 2.67 8.05 15.37
C ILE A 191 3.46 7.18 16.33
N ILE A 192 2.74 6.45 17.17
CA ILE A 192 3.31 5.50 18.12
C ILE A 192 3.10 4.09 17.56
N TYR A 193 4.17 3.30 17.50
CA TYR A 193 4.13 1.93 17.02
C TYR A 193 4.46 0.96 18.15
N ASP A 194 3.64 -0.07 18.33
CA ASP A 194 4.02 -1.30 19.02
C ASP A 194 4.86 -2.15 18.08
N VAL A 195 6.10 -2.41 18.45
CA VAL A 195 7.01 -3.28 17.69
C VAL A 195 7.02 -4.64 18.38
N GLN A 196 6.46 -5.65 17.73
CA GLN A 196 6.64 -7.03 18.19
C GLN A 196 7.85 -7.62 17.49
N ASN A 197 8.85 -7.99 18.29
CA ASN A 197 10.07 -8.68 17.85
C ASN A 197 10.22 -9.98 18.64
N SER A 198 11.05 -10.90 18.15
CA SER A 198 11.33 -12.21 18.76
C SER A 198 11.90 -12.15 20.19
N ASP A 199 12.27 -10.96 20.68
CA ASP A 199 12.80 -10.74 22.03
C ASP A 199 11.72 -10.29 23.02
N LYS A 200 11.52 -8.97 23.19
CA LYS A 200 10.60 -8.37 24.19
C LYS A 200 9.62 -7.37 23.60
N GLY A 201 9.76 -7.07 22.31
CA GLY A 201 9.10 -5.94 21.66
C GLY A 201 9.49 -4.58 22.26
N ALA A 202 9.11 -3.50 21.61
CA ALA A 202 9.37 -2.13 22.07
C ALA A 202 8.26 -1.20 21.59
N VAL A 203 8.12 -0.04 22.23
CA VAL A 203 7.27 1.04 21.72
C VAL A 203 8.15 2.08 21.03
N ASN A 204 7.88 2.31 19.75
CA ASN A 204 8.58 3.30 18.93
C ASN A 204 7.73 4.57 18.80
N ILE A 205 8.38 5.71 18.99
CA ILE A 205 7.77 7.02 18.72
C ILE A 205 8.36 7.51 17.40
N CYS A 206 7.50 7.73 16.42
CA CYS A 206 7.89 8.13 15.07
C CYS A 206 7.16 9.40 14.65
N VAL A 207 7.80 10.17 13.77
CA VAL A 207 7.20 11.34 13.14
C VAL A 207 7.05 11.07 11.65
N VAL A 208 5.88 11.36 11.12
CA VAL A 208 5.48 11.16 9.72
C VAL A 208 4.90 12.48 9.18
N PRO A 209 5.08 12.85 7.90
CA PRO A 209 4.38 13.98 7.31
C PRO A 209 2.85 13.82 7.42
N TYR A 210 2.15 14.94 7.57
CA TYR A 210 0.69 14.99 7.66
C TYR A 210 0.13 15.88 6.54
N GLY A 211 -1.02 15.47 5.98
CA GLY A 211 -1.74 16.23 4.94
C GLY A 211 -1.48 15.79 3.50
N ASN A 212 -0.61 14.81 3.27
CA ASN A 212 -0.39 14.20 1.94
C ASN A 212 -1.28 12.98 1.67
N ASP A 213 -2.11 12.58 2.64
CA ASP A 213 -3.02 11.44 2.49
C ASP A 213 -4.16 11.79 1.54
N ILE A 214 -4.43 10.91 0.57
CA ILE A 214 -5.48 11.11 -0.42
C ILE A 214 -6.68 10.26 -0.03
N LYS A 215 -7.73 10.90 0.47
CA LYS A 215 -9.01 10.25 0.81
C LYS A 215 -9.86 10.07 -0.46
N LEU A 216 -10.11 8.82 -0.83
CA LEU A 216 -11.02 8.46 -1.92
C LEU A 216 -12.27 7.79 -1.34
N LYS A 217 -13.28 7.57 -2.21
CA LYS A 217 -14.59 7.07 -1.80
C LYS A 217 -14.56 5.67 -1.15
N PHE A 218 -13.62 4.81 -1.59
CA PHE A 218 -13.55 3.41 -1.17
C PHE A 218 -12.31 3.09 -0.33
N PHE A 219 -11.24 3.88 -0.46
CA PHE A 219 -9.97 3.67 0.20
C PHE A 219 -9.26 5.00 0.43
N THR A 220 -8.34 5.01 1.39
CA THR A 220 -7.42 6.13 1.64
C THR A 220 -6.03 5.69 1.24
N LEU A 221 -5.34 6.55 0.49
CA LEU A 221 -3.93 6.37 0.16
C LEU A 221 -3.11 7.09 1.24
N LYS A 222 -2.46 6.34 2.12
CA LYS A 222 -1.56 6.87 3.16
C LYS A 222 -0.14 6.97 2.63
N GLU A 223 0.51 8.10 2.84
CA GLU A 223 1.88 8.29 2.36
C GLU A 223 2.87 7.34 3.06
N LYS A 224 3.65 6.62 2.24
CA LYS A 224 4.65 5.64 2.69
C LYS A 224 6.09 6.16 2.55
N GLY A 225 7.04 5.61 3.31
CA GLY A 225 8.48 5.81 3.04
C GLY A 225 9.11 7.06 3.63
N ILE A 226 8.37 7.86 4.41
CA ILE A 226 8.91 9.04 5.10
C ILE A 226 8.62 8.92 6.60
N GLN A 227 9.52 8.28 7.33
CA GLN A 227 9.38 8.11 8.78
C GLN A 227 10.68 8.48 9.48
N LYS A 228 10.59 9.28 10.55
CA LYS A 228 11.70 9.56 11.45
C LYS A 228 11.43 8.96 12.82
N THR A 229 12.20 7.93 13.19
CA THR A 229 12.16 7.34 14.52
C THR A 229 12.81 8.30 15.52
N ILE A 230 12.03 8.76 16.50
CA ILE A 230 12.46 9.65 17.58
C ILE A 230 12.98 8.85 18.76
N SER A 231 12.31 7.75 19.09
CA SER A 231 12.73 6.84 20.14
C SER A 231 12.32 5.41 19.83
N ASN A 232 13.20 4.46 20.13
CA ASN A 232 12.95 3.02 20.02
C ASN A 232 13.11 2.29 21.36
N LYS A 233 13.11 3.04 22.47
CA LYS A 233 13.38 2.54 23.82
C LYS A 233 12.13 2.45 24.69
N GLY A 234 10.95 2.55 24.09
CA GLY A 234 9.69 2.42 24.83
C GLY A 234 9.47 0.98 25.30
N VAL A 235 8.81 0.85 26.45
CA VAL A 235 8.49 -0.46 27.03
C VAL A 235 7.11 -0.88 26.56
N ARG A 236 7.00 -2.09 26.02
CA ARG A 236 5.72 -2.66 25.59
C ARG A 236 4.70 -2.64 26.74
N GLY A 237 3.46 -2.24 26.46
CA GLY A 237 2.38 -2.14 27.45
C GLY A 237 2.33 -0.84 28.23
N ILE A 238 3.29 0.07 27.98
CA ILE A 238 3.27 1.43 28.54
C ILE A 238 3.23 2.43 27.39
N VAL A 239 2.16 3.21 27.34
CA VAL A 239 1.95 4.29 26.38
C VAL A 239 2.79 5.49 26.82
N PRO A 240 3.75 5.94 25.99
CA PRO A 240 4.56 7.11 26.30
C PRO A 240 3.72 8.39 26.23
N ASP A 241 4.06 9.36 27.07
CA ASP A 241 3.51 10.72 26.90
C ASP A 241 4.29 11.39 25.78
N VAL A 242 3.59 11.95 24.80
CA VAL A 242 4.19 12.65 23.67
C VAL A 242 3.48 13.98 23.46
N GLY A 243 4.19 14.97 22.94
CA GLY A 243 3.63 16.26 22.56
C GLY A 243 4.64 17.11 21.80
N TRP A 244 4.15 18.19 21.19
CA TRP A 244 5.00 19.12 20.45
C TRP A 244 5.36 20.35 21.28
N THR A 245 6.58 20.85 21.08
CA THR A 245 6.99 22.18 21.54
C THR A 245 7.80 22.87 20.46
N GLU A 246 7.74 24.19 20.42
CA GLU A 246 8.59 25.01 19.56
C GLU A 246 9.73 25.58 20.42
N GLU A 247 10.97 25.32 20.04
CA GLU A 247 12.16 25.92 20.66
C GLU A 247 13.03 26.53 19.55
N ASP A 248 13.36 27.82 19.67
CA ASP A 248 14.21 28.56 18.73
C ASP A 248 13.78 28.45 17.25
N GLY A 249 12.47 28.46 16.98
CA GLY A 249 11.91 28.33 15.63
C GLY A 249 12.07 26.92 15.02
N LYS A 250 12.37 25.90 15.84
CA LYS A 250 12.47 24.50 15.45
C LYS A 250 11.39 23.67 16.16
N LEU A 251 10.79 22.75 15.41
CA LEU A 251 9.86 21.77 15.95
C LEU A 251 10.59 20.70 16.75
N VAL A 252 10.21 20.56 18.02
CA VAL A 252 10.78 19.60 18.96
C VAL A 252 9.66 18.71 19.49
N VAL A 253 9.90 17.40 19.46
CA VAL A 253 9.01 16.42 20.11
C VAL A 253 9.47 16.24 21.55
N LEU A 254 8.56 16.52 22.49
CA LEU A 254 8.67 16.19 23.89
C LEU A 254 8.12 14.78 24.09
N TYR A 255 8.89 13.90 24.72
CA TYR A 255 8.38 12.57 25.05
C TYR A 255 8.88 12.06 26.39
N ARG A 256 8.04 11.24 27.02
CA ARG A 256 8.32 10.52 28.25
C ARG A 256 7.95 9.05 28.07
N LEU A 257 8.92 8.16 28.23
CA LEU A 257 8.75 6.73 27.91
C LEU A 257 7.97 5.97 28.99
N THR A 258 8.16 6.33 30.26
CA THR A 258 7.39 5.82 31.40
C THR A 258 7.10 6.96 32.38
N PRO A 259 6.07 6.87 33.24
CA PRO A 259 5.74 7.94 34.20
C PRO A 259 6.93 8.38 35.07
N GLU A 260 7.83 7.44 35.36
CA GLU A 260 9.04 7.62 36.16
C GLU A 260 10.27 8.09 35.34
N SER A 261 10.20 8.07 34.00
CA SER A 261 11.32 8.49 33.16
C SER A 261 11.41 10.01 33.02
N GLU A 262 12.63 10.52 32.86
CA GLU A 262 12.87 11.93 32.52
C GLU A 262 12.25 12.33 31.18
N LEU A 263 11.81 13.58 31.11
CA LEU A 263 11.23 14.17 29.91
C LEU A 263 12.34 14.45 28.89
N LYS A 264 12.28 13.82 27.72
CA LYS A 264 13.28 13.93 26.66
C LYS A 264 12.78 14.83 25.54
N LYS A 265 13.72 15.49 24.86
CA LYS A 265 13.47 16.39 23.74
C LYS A 265 14.22 15.91 22.51
N THR A 266 13.61 15.94 21.34
CA THR A 266 14.29 15.62 20.08
C THR A 266 13.78 16.50 18.95
N SER A 267 14.71 17.10 18.22
CA SER A 267 14.42 18.04 17.14
C SER A 267 14.10 17.34 15.81
N VAL A 268 13.11 17.89 15.10
CA VAL A 268 12.62 17.42 13.79
C VAL A 268 12.99 18.44 12.69
N THR A 269 14.24 18.93 12.66
CA THR A 269 14.62 19.95 11.66
C THR A 269 14.83 19.40 10.24
N VAL A 270 15.11 18.10 10.09
CA VAL A 270 15.32 17.43 8.80
C VAL A 270 14.62 16.07 8.82
N MET A 271 13.72 15.85 7.85
CA MET A 271 13.09 14.57 7.56
C MET A 271 13.93 13.78 6.55
N PRO A 272 13.97 12.44 6.65
CA PRO A 272 14.64 11.60 5.67
C PRO A 272 13.96 11.70 4.29
N LYS A 273 14.71 11.43 3.22
CA LYS A 273 14.15 11.33 1.87
C LYS A 273 13.24 10.09 1.78
N LYS A 274 12.20 10.17 0.93
CA LYS A 274 11.27 9.06 0.71
C LYS A 274 12.00 7.77 0.30
N ASN A 275 11.89 6.76 1.15
CA ASN A 275 12.43 5.44 0.88
C ASN A 275 11.43 4.65 0.02
N ARG A 276 11.75 4.51 -1.27
CA ARG A 276 10.92 3.78 -2.24
C ARG A 276 11.15 2.26 -2.21
N LEU A 277 12.09 1.77 -1.41
CA LEU A 277 12.43 0.35 -1.29
C LEU A 277 11.90 -0.27 0.00
N GLU A 278 11.09 0.47 0.76
CA GLU A 278 10.46 -0.02 1.98
C GLU A 278 9.59 -1.27 1.72
N PHE A 279 9.00 -1.41 0.52
CA PHE A 279 8.25 -2.61 0.13
C PHE A 279 9.11 -3.90 0.06
N LEU A 280 10.44 -3.76 -0.01
CA LEU A 280 11.41 -4.88 0.07
C LEU A 280 11.95 -5.09 1.49
N GLY A 281 11.39 -4.39 2.48
CA GLY A 281 11.87 -4.42 3.86
C GLY A 281 13.14 -3.62 4.10
N ILE A 282 13.61 -2.83 3.12
CA ILE A 282 14.80 -1.98 3.29
C ILE A 282 14.35 -0.69 3.98
N SER A 283 14.71 -0.52 5.26
CA SER A 283 14.51 0.71 6.04
C SER A 283 15.60 1.75 5.82
#